data_AF-A0A8S2YBA1-F1
#
_entry.id   AF-A0A8S2YBA1-F1
#
_cell.length_a   1.000
_cell.length_b   1.000
_cell.length_c   1.000
_cell.angle_alpha   90.00
_cell.angle_beta   90.00
_cell.angle_gamma   90.00
#
_symmetry.space_group_name_H-M   'P 1'
#
loop_
_entity.id
_entity.type
_entity.pdbx_description
1 polymer ?
#
loop_
_entity_poly.entity_id
_entity_poly.type
_entity_poly.pdbx_seq_one_letter_code
_entity_poly.pdbx_strand_id
1 'polypeptide(L)' 'MNLDYTPDMFNQALIIIENKVLEMGGKELEKLELPTPQRNSGDRLNSAMLRETSYDVKELDAYITANEPLLVPD' A
#
# COMPACT_ATOMS: atom_id res chain seq x y z
N MET A 1 -32.29 -15.34 0.76
CA MET A 1 -31.80 -13.99 0.44
C MET A 1 -30.63 -14.20 -0.51
N ASN A 2 -30.83 -14.04 -1.82
CA ASN A 2 -29.72 -14.08 -2.78
C ASN A 2 -29.08 -12.70 -2.75
N LEU A 3 -27.83 -12.62 -2.28
CA LEU A 3 -27.01 -11.44 -2.54
C LEU A 3 -26.54 -11.56 -4.00
N ASP A 4 -27.07 -10.73 -4.87
CA ASP A 4 -26.54 -10.58 -6.22
C ASP A 4 -25.23 -9.80 -6.11
N TYR A 5 -24.12 -10.53 -6.05
CA TYR A 5 -22.79 -9.93 -6.04
C TYR A 5 -22.48 -9.38 -7.42
N THR A 6 -22.38 -8.05 -7.52
CA THR A 6 -21.99 -7.40 -8.77
C THR A 6 -20.46 -7.41 -8.91
N PRO A 7 -19.94 -7.37 -10.16
CA PRO A 7 -18.51 -7.18 -10.41
C PRO A 7 -17.94 -5.94 -9.70
N ASP A 8 -18.74 -4.88 -9.54
CA ASP A 8 -18.34 -3.66 -8.86
C ASP A 8 -18.09 -3.88 -7.36
N MET A 9 -18.93 -4.68 -6.69
CA MET A 9 -18.73 -5.06 -5.30
C MET A 9 -17.43 -5.85 -5.10
N PHE A 10 -17.14 -6.75 -6.04
CA PHE A 10 -15.89 -7.51 -6.03
C PHE A 10 -14.68 -6.57 -6.21
N ASN A 11 -14.76 -5.63 -7.15
CA ASN A 11 -13.70 -4.65 -7.37
C ASN A 11 -13.46 -3.75 -6.14
N GLN A 12 -14.53 -3.31 -5.47
CA GLN A 12 -14.39 -2.54 -4.22
C GLN A 12 -13.70 -3.34 -3.12
N ALA A 13 -14.03 -4.63 -2.98
CA ALA A 13 -13.37 -5.49 -2.02
C ALA A 13 -11.85 -5.62 -2.31
N LEU A 14 -11.48 -5.79 -3.59
CA LEU A 14 -10.07 -5.82 -4.00
C LEU A 14 -9.34 -4.51 -3.67
N ILE A 15 -9.96 -3.35 -3.87
CA ILE A 15 -9.38 -2.05 -3.52
C ILE A 15 -9.13 -1.95 -2.01
N ILE A 16 -10.09 -2.39 -1.19
CA ILE A 16 -9.97 -2.35 0.28
C ILE A 16 -8.83 -3.27 0.73
N ILE A 17 -8.78 -4.49 0.20
CA ILE A 17 -7.73 -5.46 0.53
C ILE A 17 -6.36 -4.90 0.12
N GLU A 18 -6.22 -4.36 -1.09
CA GLU A 18 -4.96 -3.79 -1.56
C GLU A 18 -4.49 -2.63 -0.69
N ASN A 19 -5.38 -1.68 -0.39
CA ASN A 19 -5.04 -0.56 0.49
C ASN A 19 -4.58 -1.06 1.85
N LYS A 20 -5.21 -2.11 2.39
CA LYS A 20 -4.83 -2.64 3.70
C LYS A 20 -3.49 -3.35 3.67
N VAL A 21 -3.21 -4.09 2.61
CA VAL A 21 -1.91 -4.74 2.42
C VAL A 21 -0.82 -3.67 2.29
N LEU A 22 -1.04 -2.61 1.52
CA LEU A 22 -0.12 -1.49 1.39
C LEU A 22 0.13 -0.77 2.72
N GLU A 23 -0.91 -0.50 3.51
CA GLU A 23 -0.79 0.10 4.86
C GLU A 23 0.11 -0.71 5.80
N MET A 24 0.15 -2.04 5.64
CA MET A 24 0.97 -2.92 6.47
C MET A 24 2.42 -3.04 5.96
N GLY A 25 2.81 -2.26 4.96
CA GLY A 25 4.10 -2.43 4.26
C GLY A 25 4.15 -3.70 3.40
N GLY A 26 2.98 -4.28 3.09
CA GLY A 26 2.83 -5.46 2.26
C GLY A 26 3.09 -5.18 0.78
N LYS A 27 3.29 -6.25 0.02
CA LYS A 27 3.56 -6.17 -1.43
C LYS A 27 2.25 -6.06 -2.23
N GLU A 28 2.35 -5.65 -3.49
CA GLU A 28 1.23 -5.59 -4.45
C GLU A 28 0.43 -6.90 -4.51
N LEU A 29 -0.89 -6.80 -4.72
CA LEU A 29 -1.80 -7.95 -4.75
C LEU A 29 -1.46 -8.99 -5.81
N GLU A 30 -0.79 -8.60 -6.89
CA GLU A 30 -0.28 -9.52 -7.92
C GLU A 30 0.66 -10.57 -7.33
N LYS A 31 1.43 -10.22 -6.30
CA LYS A 31 2.32 -11.15 -5.59
C LYS A 31 1.58 -12.07 -4.60
N LEU A 32 0.30 -11.81 -4.37
CA LEU A 32 -0.60 -12.63 -3.56
C LEU A 32 -1.56 -13.45 -4.43
N GLU A 33 -1.29 -13.55 -5.74
CA GLU A 33 -2.12 -14.25 -6.73
C GLU A 33 -3.56 -13.69 -6.82
N LEU A 34 -3.75 -12.43 -6.41
CA LEU A 34 -5.03 -11.73 -6.48
C LEU A 34 -5.11 -10.84 -7.73
N PRO A 35 -6.29 -10.75 -8.36
CA PRO A 35 -6.49 -9.89 -9.51
C PRO A 35 -6.29 -8.41 -9.13
N THR A 36 -5.64 -7.65 -10.02
CA THR A 36 -5.40 -6.22 -9.82
C THR A 36 -6.73 -5.47 -9.81
N PRO A 37 -7.02 -4.69 -8.76
CA PRO A 37 -8.23 -3.88 -8.70
C PRO A 37 -8.25 -2.80 -9.78
N GLN A 38 -9.42 -2.58 -10.38
CA GLN A 38 -9.66 -1.46 -11.28
C GLN A 38 -9.88 -0.19 -10.46
N ARG A 39 -8.86 0.66 -10.44
CA ARG A 39 -8.88 1.95 -9.71
C ARG A 39 -9.21 3.11 -10.64
N ASN A 40 -10.05 4.02 -10.14
CA ASN A 40 -10.22 5.34 -10.76
C ASN A 40 -9.05 6.28 -10.35
N SER A 41 -9.00 7.47 -10.93
CA SER A 41 -7.91 8.44 -10.69
C SER A 41 -7.75 8.84 -9.21
N GLY A 42 -8.83 8.88 -8.43
CA GLY A 42 -8.78 9.23 -6.99
C GLY A 42 -8.19 8.10 -6.14
N ASP A 43 -8.59 6.86 -6.41
CA ASP A 43 -8.06 5.69 -5.70
C ASP A 43 -6.56 5.49 -5.94
N ARG A 44 -6.09 5.85 -7.15
CA ARG A 44 -4.66 5.80 -7.50
C ARG A 44 -3.83 6.75 -6.64
N LEU A 45 -4.30 7.99 -6.44
CA LEU A 45 -3.61 8.97 -5.59
C LEU A 45 -3.52 8.50 -4.13
N ASN A 46 -4.62 7.95 -3.60
CA ASN A 46 -4.64 7.40 -2.24
C ASN A 46 -3.67 6.23 -2.08
N SER A 47 -3.64 5.31 -3.05
CA SER A 47 -2.72 4.17 -3.01
C SER A 47 -1.25 4.57 -3.09
N ALA A 48 -0.93 5.58 -3.90
CA ALA A 48 0.42 6.13 -3.97
C ALA A 48 0.81 6.76 -2.64
N MET A 49 -0.08 7.57 -2.05
CA MET A 49 0.17 8.16 -0.73
C MET A 49 0.41 7.08 0.33
N LEU A 50 -0.40 6.03 0.38
CA LEU A 50 -0.19 4.90 1.29
C LEU A 50 1.15 4.22 1.05
N ARG A 51 1.51 3.90 -0.20
CA ARG A 51 2.80 3.26 -0.50
C ARG A 51 4.00 4.09 -0.06
N GLU A 52 3.97 5.40 -0.28
CA GLU A 52 5.08 6.29 0.08
C GLU A 52 5.13 6.59 1.59
N THR A 53 4.03 6.41 2.33
CA THR A 53 3.94 6.70 3.78
C THR A 53 3.93 5.46 4.68
N SER A 54 3.69 4.28 4.11
CA SER A 54 3.62 3.00 4.85
C SER A 54 4.98 2.30 4.89
N TYR A 55 6.01 3.02 5.32
CA TYR A 55 7.32 2.46 5.60
C TYR A 55 7.40 1.97 7.06
N ASP A 56 8.28 0.99 7.32
CA ASP A 56 8.57 0.59 8.69
C ASP A 56 9.34 1.72 9.40
N VAL A 57 8.65 2.39 10.32
CA VAL A 57 9.22 3.51 11.08
C VAL A 57 10.45 3.08 11.87
N LYS A 58 10.52 1.83 12.36
CA LYS A 58 11.68 1.34 13.13
C LYS A 58 12.87 1.08 12.22
N GLU A 59 12.62 0.52 11.03
CA GLU A 59 13.68 0.33 10.04
C GLU A 59 14.23 1.67 9.56
N LEU A 60 13.35 2.65 9.31
CA LEU A 60 13.75 4.00 8.94
C LEU A 60 14.54 4.70 10.06
N ASP A 61 14.10 4.59 11.31
CA ASP A 61 14.79 5.18 12.47
C ASP A 61 16.19 4.57 12.67
N ALA A 62 16.29 3.24 12.51
CA ALA A 62 17.58 2.54 12.54
C ALA A 62 18.49 3.00 11.40
N TYR A 63 17.94 3.19 10.19
CA TYR A 63 18.69 3.69 9.04
C TYR A 63 19.19 5.12 9.27
N ILE A 64 18.35 6.03 9.78
CA ILE A 64 18.75 7.41 10.09
C ILE A 64 19.86 7.40 11.14
N THR A 65 19.66 6.71 12.25
CA THR A 65 20.65 6.65 13.34
C THR A 65 22.01 6.12 12.86
N ALA A 66 22.02 5.17 11.93
CA ALA A 66 23.25 4.61 11.38
C ALA A 66 23.96 5.54 10.38
N ASN A 67 23.21 6.34 9.62
CA ASN A 67 23.76 7.15 8.52
C ASN A 67 23.96 8.63 8.90
N GLU A 68 23.24 9.15 9.89
CA GLU A 68 23.36 10.53 10.37
C GLU A 68 24.80 10.88 10.79
N PRO A 69 25.55 10.03 11.51
CA PRO A 69 26.96 10.32 11.85
C PRO A 69 27.92 10.27 10.65
N LEU A 70 27.50 9.70 9.52
CA LEU A 70 28.29 9.60 8.29
C LEU A 70 28.11 10.82 7.38
N LEU A 71 27.16 11.71 7.71
CA LEU A 71 26.96 12.95 6.99
C LEU A 71 28.15 13.87 7.27
N VAL A 72 28.88 14.22 6.21
CA VAL A 72 29.98 15.19 6.28
C VAL A 72 29.37 16.58 6.40
N PRO A 73 29.86 17.46 7.28
CA PRO A 73 29.44 18.87 7.29
C PRO A 73 29.82 19.53 5.96
N ASP A 74 28.91 20.34 5.40
CA ASP A 74 29.16 21.18 4.22
C ASP A 74 30.31 22.18 4.43
#